data_AF-A0A521T5V0-F1
#
_entry.id   AF-A0A521T5V0-F1
#
_cell.length_a   1.000
_cell.length_b   1.000
_cell.length_c   1.000
_cell.angle_alpha   90.00
_cell.angle_beta   90.00
_cell.angle_gamma   90.00
#
_symmetry.space_group_name_H-M   'P 1'
#
loop_
_entity.id
_entity.type
_entity.pdbx_description
1 polymer ?
#
loop_
_entity_poly.entity_id
_entity_poly.type
_entity_poly.pdbx_seq_one_letter_code
_entity_poly.pdbx_strand_id
1 'polypeptide(L)'
;MAFADLCNLMSPVLAGPARQDIIDAAARAPRLSDALAALGTVIEADTFTTRAGSVKLARLMKHFDGLSRAEGFHALHDWNGGAARISDTTIPIDVLRYVAALRRNDATDRRVLAIALDYYFMHVLSLMSLRVWDNGDANANLRRLDELLAHLHGPNGSGQRFVSDAETLLLVATSHYEPETHGYALLLDRVRTLSPPHQRRIALGHAASLGCHLRFGFEAAYGRNAELMRDDNAADYPWLRYALTTLLEELDEEHDPVARRALVEAIAGGLTADVPLLLADAGVGAAFAPHRHTIVTEIDQFRPSPDAYSPLALFFGFSYNLIKGAVVDAMLWGEPWPISLNELLTDAPSPAPGAAPPKRRETLAVTLMDYARKNPEKIRGKPMPVIVYDPLTGRRAFAEAMKHLD
;
A
#
# COMPACT_ATOMS: atom_id res chain seq x y z
N MET A 1 20.28 7.29 16.81
CA MET A 1 18.93 7.70 17.26
C MET A 1 18.06 6.47 17.08
N ALA A 2 17.30 6.06 18.09
CA ALA A 2 16.72 4.72 18.12
C ALA A 2 15.27 4.71 17.59
N PHE A 3 14.84 3.60 16.98
CA PHE A 3 13.44 3.38 16.59
C PHE A 3 12.47 3.63 17.76
N ALA A 4 12.88 3.23 18.98
CA ALA A 4 12.11 3.44 20.19
C ALA A 4 11.83 4.93 20.50
N ASP A 5 12.74 5.83 20.15
CA ASP A 5 12.57 7.28 20.37
C ASP A 5 11.38 7.81 19.56
N LEU A 6 11.28 7.36 18.29
CA LEU A 6 10.18 7.77 17.42
C LEU A 6 8.85 7.17 17.86
N CYS A 7 8.82 5.88 18.25
CA CYS A 7 7.61 5.30 18.82
C CYS A 7 7.11 6.05 20.07
N ASN A 8 8.02 6.41 20.98
CA ASN A 8 7.68 7.12 22.21
C ASN A 8 7.14 8.53 21.92
N LEU A 9 7.63 9.17 20.86
CA LEU A 9 7.15 10.47 20.42
C LEU A 9 5.80 10.38 19.69
N MET A 10 5.58 9.34 18.89
CA MET A 10 4.39 9.16 18.06
C MET A 10 3.18 8.63 18.82
N SER A 11 3.38 7.76 19.81
CA SER A 11 2.31 7.15 20.59
C SER A 11 1.33 8.18 21.20
N PRO A 12 1.78 9.21 21.96
CA PRO A 12 0.86 10.19 22.52
C PRO A 12 0.20 11.09 21.45
N VAL A 13 0.86 11.28 20.30
CA VAL A 13 0.31 12.07 19.19
C VAL A 13 -0.88 11.36 18.55
N LEU A 14 -0.76 10.05 18.33
CA LEU A 14 -1.79 9.25 17.66
C LEU A 14 -2.88 8.81 18.62
N ALA A 15 -2.54 8.44 19.85
CA ALA A 15 -3.49 7.94 20.84
C ALA A 15 -4.27 9.07 21.56
N GLY A 16 -3.67 10.26 21.68
CA GLY A 16 -4.21 11.38 22.45
C GLY A 16 -4.95 12.45 21.63
N PRO A 17 -5.27 13.60 22.24
CA PRO A 17 -5.99 14.71 21.61
C PRO A 17 -5.09 15.60 20.72
N ALA A 18 -3.81 15.28 20.57
CA ALA A 18 -2.83 16.10 19.86
C ALA A 18 -3.25 16.39 18.41
N ARG A 19 -3.81 15.40 17.70
CA ARG A 19 -4.32 15.59 16.33
C ARG A 19 -5.44 16.62 16.28
N GLN A 20 -6.36 16.57 17.24
CA GLN A 20 -7.48 17.52 17.35
C GLN A 20 -6.97 18.93 17.64
N ASP A 21 -5.94 19.09 18.47
CA ASP A 21 -5.31 20.40 18.73
C ASP A 21 -4.69 21.00 17.45
N ILE A 22 -4.02 20.17 16.64
CA ILE A 22 -3.42 20.58 15.35
C ILE A 22 -4.52 20.99 14.36
N ILE A 23 -5.57 20.19 14.25
CA ILE A 23 -6.73 20.49 13.39
C ILE A 23 -7.44 21.77 13.85
N ASP A 24 -7.63 21.96 15.17
CA ASP A 24 -8.21 23.17 15.76
C ASP A 24 -7.43 24.42 15.38
N ALA A 25 -6.10 24.34 15.39
CA ALA A 25 -5.24 25.46 15.03
C ALA A 25 -5.38 25.82 13.54
N ALA A 26 -5.33 24.82 12.64
CA ALA A 26 -5.48 25.01 11.21
C ALA A 26 -6.89 25.51 10.84
N ALA A 27 -7.93 24.99 11.51
CA ALA A 27 -9.33 25.30 11.24
C ALA A 27 -9.76 26.73 11.64
N ARG A 28 -8.86 27.53 12.23
CA ARG A 28 -9.12 28.96 12.47
C ARG A 28 -9.22 29.78 11.18
N ALA A 29 -8.60 29.30 10.11
CA ALA A 29 -8.78 29.92 8.80
C ALA A 29 -10.20 29.61 8.29
N PRO A 30 -10.92 30.58 7.69
CA PRO A 30 -12.32 30.38 7.28
C PRO A 30 -12.46 29.62 5.96
N ARG A 31 -11.45 29.66 5.10
CA ARG A 31 -11.43 28.95 3.81
C ARG A 31 -10.59 27.69 3.92
N LEU A 32 -11.05 26.60 3.30
CA LEU A 32 -10.37 25.31 3.33
C LEU A 32 -8.96 25.39 2.74
N SER A 33 -8.75 26.16 1.66
CA SER A 33 -7.42 26.37 1.06
C SER A 33 -6.43 26.99 2.03
N ASP A 34 -6.85 28.02 2.78
CA ASP A 34 -6.01 28.67 3.79
C ASP A 34 -5.75 27.74 4.99
N ALA A 35 -6.75 26.96 5.40
CA ALA A 35 -6.61 25.99 6.49
C ALA A 35 -5.65 24.84 6.12
N LEU A 36 -5.75 24.32 4.89
CA LEU A 36 -4.82 23.33 4.37
C LEU A 36 -3.41 23.92 4.23
N ALA A 37 -3.25 25.16 3.76
CA ALA A 37 -1.94 25.81 3.71
C ALA A 37 -1.29 25.97 5.09
N ALA A 38 -2.08 26.33 6.12
CA ALA A 38 -1.61 26.38 7.50
C ALA A 38 -1.18 25.00 8.01
N LEU A 39 -1.96 23.96 7.72
CA LEU A 39 -1.61 22.58 8.07
C LEU A 39 -0.34 22.12 7.32
N GLY A 40 -0.22 22.44 6.03
CA GLY A 40 0.94 22.13 5.21
C GLY A 40 2.22 22.73 5.77
N THR A 41 2.17 23.96 6.29
CA THR A 41 3.32 24.64 6.91
C THR A 41 3.87 23.86 8.12
N VAL A 42 2.99 23.35 8.99
CA VAL A 42 3.42 22.58 10.18
C VAL A 42 3.86 21.16 9.83
N ILE A 43 3.28 20.57 8.78
CA ILE A 43 3.70 19.28 8.21
C ILE A 43 5.10 19.39 7.60
N GLU A 44 5.35 20.40 6.75
CA GLU A 44 6.68 20.63 6.14
C GLU A 44 7.77 20.90 7.20
N ALA A 45 7.40 21.51 8.32
CA ALA A 45 8.30 21.77 9.43
C ALA A 45 8.49 20.55 10.36
N ASP A 46 7.73 19.46 10.16
CA ASP A 46 7.66 18.30 11.05
C ASP A 46 7.55 18.71 12.54
N THR A 47 6.81 19.77 12.82
CA THR A 47 6.76 20.41 14.13
C THR A 47 5.35 20.88 14.45
N PHE A 48 4.77 20.31 15.51
CA PHE A 48 3.39 20.54 15.90
C PHE A 48 3.32 21.17 17.28
N THR A 49 2.44 22.16 17.43
CA THR A 49 2.12 22.75 18.73
C THR A 49 0.78 22.20 19.21
N THR A 50 0.77 21.60 20.39
CA THR A 50 -0.42 21.01 21.02
C THR A 50 -0.62 21.66 22.40
N ARG A 51 -1.77 21.41 23.04
CA ARG A 51 -2.00 21.88 24.42
C ARG A 51 -1.02 21.25 25.41
N ALA A 52 -0.52 20.04 25.13
CA ALA A 52 0.47 19.34 25.94
C ALA A 52 1.92 19.79 25.69
N GLY A 53 2.16 20.63 24.68
CA GLY A 53 3.50 21.12 24.32
C GLY A 53 3.83 20.96 22.84
N SER A 54 5.11 21.12 22.50
CA SER A 54 5.60 21.00 21.13
C SER A 54 6.09 19.59 20.83
N VAL A 55 5.61 19.01 19.74
CA VAL A 55 6.07 17.74 19.18
C VAL A 55 7.01 18.07 18.02
N LYS A 56 8.26 17.58 18.07
CA LYS A 56 9.31 17.92 17.09
C LYS A 56 9.83 16.65 16.43
N LEU A 57 9.35 16.36 15.22
CA LEU A 57 9.73 15.20 14.42
C LEU A 57 10.88 15.48 13.44
N ALA A 58 11.12 16.76 13.09
CA ALA A 58 12.06 17.15 12.02
C ALA A 58 13.43 16.45 12.03
N ARG A 59 14.06 16.34 13.20
CA ARG A 59 15.38 15.70 13.32
C ARG A 59 15.31 14.19 13.09
N LEU A 60 14.27 13.53 13.59
CA LEU A 60 14.02 12.10 13.42
C LEU A 60 13.67 11.80 11.96
N MET A 61 12.76 12.58 11.38
CA MET A 61 12.35 12.46 9.97
C MET A 61 13.54 12.61 9.04
N LYS A 62 14.32 13.68 9.18
CA LYS A 62 15.54 13.89 8.38
C LYS A 62 16.55 12.75 8.52
N HIS A 63 16.69 12.18 9.72
CA HIS A 63 17.63 11.10 9.96
C HIS A 63 17.19 9.80 9.28
N PHE A 64 15.93 9.37 9.51
CA PHE A 64 15.42 8.14 8.95
C PHE A 64 15.21 8.22 7.44
N ASP A 65 14.72 9.35 6.92
CA ASP A 65 14.62 9.58 5.47
C ASP A 65 16.00 9.55 4.83
N GLY A 66 17.01 10.19 5.45
CA GLY A 66 18.39 10.14 4.96
C GLY A 66 18.98 8.72 4.91
N LEU A 67 18.67 7.88 5.90
CA LEU A 67 19.11 6.48 5.91
C LEU A 67 18.36 5.64 4.86
N SER A 68 17.05 5.80 4.73
CA SER A 68 16.26 5.08 3.73
C SER A 68 16.67 5.44 2.30
N ARG A 69 16.93 6.72 2.01
CA ARG A 69 17.42 7.15 0.70
C ARG A 69 18.82 6.63 0.39
N ALA A 70 19.69 6.52 1.39
CA ALA A 70 21.00 5.92 1.22
C ALA A 70 20.93 4.42 0.88
N GLU A 71 19.80 3.76 1.19
CA GLU A 71 19.47 2.40 0.79
C GLU A 71 18.66 2.36 -0.53
N GLY A 72 18.39 3.51 -1.17
CA GLY A 72 17.66 3.61 -2.44
C GLY A 72 16.15 3.81 -2.32
N PHE A 73 15.60 4.06 -1.13
CA PHE A 73 14.16 4.23 -0.92
C PHE A 73 13.74 5.68 -0.64
N HIS A 74 12.75 6.16 -1.38
CA HIS A 74 12.17 7.50 -1.29
C HIS A 74 10.75 7.47 -0.71
N ALA A 75 10.55 6.78 0.42
CA ALA A 75 9.22 6.52 1.01
C ALA A 75 8.32 7.75 1.24
N LEU A 76 8.89 8.96 1.33
CA LEU A 76 8.13 10.20 1.52
C LEU A 76 7.89 11.00 0.23
N HIS A 77 8.50 10.62 -0.89
CA HIS A 77 8.54 11.41 -2.13
C HIS A 77 8.09 10.59 -3.33
N ASP A 78 7.29 11.20 -4.22
CA ASP A 78 6.87 10.53 -5.45
C ASP A 78 7.91 10.69 -6.56
N TRP A 79 7.86 9.81 -7.54
CA TRP A 79 8.59 9.99 -8.80
C TRP A 79 7.81 10.90 -9.74
N ASN A 80 8.41 12.02 -10.15
CA ASN A 80 7.84 12.87 -11.18
C ASN A 80 8.24 12.34 -12.56
N GLY A 81 7.40 11.49 -13.14
CA GLY A 81 7.64 10.88 -14.46
C GLY A 81 7.82 11.90 -15.59
N GLY A 82 7.19 13.08 -15.50
CA GLY A 82 7.35 14.14 -16.49
C GLY A 82 8.70 14.85 -16.42
N ALA A 83 9.25 15.03 -15.22
CA ALA A 83 10.53 15.66 -14.98
C ALA A 83 11.71 14.66 -14.84
N ALA A 84 11.41 13.36 -14.87
CA ALA A 84 12.36 12.26 -14.66
C ALA A 84 13.23 12.45 -13.41
N ARG A 85 12.60 12.85 -12.29
CA ARG A 85 13.27 13.07 -11.01
C ARG A 85 12.32 12.82 -9.84
N ILE A 86 12.89 12.55 -8.67
CA ILE A 86 12.15 12.52 -7.41
C ILE A 86 11.62 13.93 -7.11
N SER A 87 10.37 14.02 -6.64
CA SER A 87 9.75 15.28 -6.27
C SER A 87 10.47 15.94 -5.10
N ASP A 88 10.63 17.27 -5.18
CA ASP A 88 11.28 18.07 -4.13
C ASP A 88 10.43 18.13 -2.83
N THR A 89 9.13 17.89 -2.95
CA THR A 89 8.12 17.91 -1.88
C THR A 89 7.66 16.51 -1.51
N THR A 90 7.20 16.34 -0.28
CA THR A 90 6.66 15.07 0.19
C THR A 90 5.26 14.83 -0.36
N ILE A 91 4.87 13.57 -0.50
CA ILE A 91 3.58 13.22 -1.11
C ILE A 91 2.37 13.76 -0.32
N PRO A 92 2.35 13.74 1.03
CA PRO A 92 1.27 14.38 1.79
C PRO A 92 1.07 15.86 1.43
N ILE A 93 2.16 16.59 1.18
CA ILE A 93 2.12 18.01 0.82
C ILE A 93 1.58 18.20 -0.59
N ASP A 94 1.99 17.36 -1.54
CA ASP A 94 1.49 17.41 -2.92
C ASP A 94 -0.02 17.15 -2.98
N VAL A 95 -0.50 16.12 -2.27
CA VAL A 95 -1.93 15.79 -2.19
C VAL A 95 -2.72 16.91 -1.51
N LEU A 96 -2.21 17.44 -0.39
CA LEU A 96 -2.83 18.54 0.32
C LEU A 96 -2.96 19.79 -0.57
N ARG A 97 -1.90 20.16 -1.30
CA ARG A 97 -1.89 21.32 -2.20
C ARG A 97 -2.83 21.11 -3.39
N TYR A 98 -2.87 19.90 -3.95
CA TYR A 98 -3.80 19.54 -5.01
C TYR A 98 -5.26 19.74 -4.59
N VAL A 99 -5.65 19.22 -3.42
CA VAL A 99 -7.02 19.39 -2.90
C VAL A 99 -7.31 20.85 -2.57
N ALA A 100 -6.36 21.59 -1.98
CA ALA A 100 -6.52 23.00 -1.69
C ALA A 100 -6.79 23.84 -2.95
N ALA A 101 -6.18 23.49 -4.09
CA ALA A 101 -6.42 24.14 -5.37
C ALA A 101 -7.83 23.84 -5.92
N LEU A 102 -8.28 22.59 -5.84
CA LEU A 102 -9.59 22.16 -6.35
C LEU A 102 -10.75 22.69 -5.50
N ARG A 103 -10.58 22.73 -4.17
CA ARG A 103 -11.59 23.18 -3.19
C ARG A 103 -11.31 24.59 -2.67
N ARG A 104 -10.71 25.44 -3.51
CA ARG A 104 -10.16 26.74 -3.11
C ARG A 104 -11.12 27.69 -2.39
N ASN A 105 -12.40 27.64 -2.75
CA ASN A 105 -13.43 28.56 -2.28
C ASN A 105 -14.34 27.93 -1.21
N ASP A 106 -14.10 26.66 -0.86
CA ASP A 106 -14.91 25.95 0.12
C ASP A 106 -14.67 26.52 1.52
N ALA A 107 -15.71 26.49 2.35
CA ALA A 107 -15.56 26.72 3.78
C ALA A 107 -14.66 25.64 4.39
N THR A 108 -13.93 25.99 5.45
CA THR A 108 -13.08 25.04 6.16
C THR A 108 -13.85 23.80 6.61
N ASP A 109 -13.35 22.64 6.18
CA ASP A 109 -13.87 21.33 6.53
C ASP A 109 -12.86 20.59 7.41
N ARG A 110 -13.24 20.38 8.68
CA ARG A 110 -12.39 19.72 9.67
C ARG A 110 -12.10 18.27 9.33
N ARG A 111 -12.99 17.59 8.59
CA ARG A 111 -12.79 16.19 8.18
C ARG A 111 -11.66 16.10 7.16
N VAL A 112 -11.61 17.03 6.21
CA VAL A 112 -10.52 17.11 5.22
C VAL A 112 -9.17 17.35 5.90
N LEU A 113 -9.12 18.26 6.88
CA LEU A 113 -7.90 18.50 7.66
C LEU A 113 -7.45 17.25 8.43
N ALA A 114 -8.40 16.50 9.01
CA ALA A 114 -8.11 15.25 9.72
C ALA A 114 -7.54 14.19 8.77
N ILE A 115 -8.15 13.99 7.60
CA ILE A 115 -7.67 13.02 6.59
C ILE A 115 -6.26 13.39 6.12
N ALA A 116 -6.01 14.68 5.84
CA ALA A 116 -4.70 15.17 5.42
C ALA A 116 -3.61 14.94 6.48
N LEU A 117 -3.92 15.22 7.75
CA LEU A 117 -2.99 15.02 8.87
C LEU A 117 -2.69 13.53 9.10
N ASP A 118 -3.72 12.68 9.06
CA ASP A 118 -3.56 11.23 9.19
C ASP A 118 -2.77 10.63 8.03
N TYR A 119 -2.93 11.17 6.82
CA TYR A 119 -2.16 10.75 5.67
C TYR A 119 -0.67 11.09 5.81
N TYR A 120 -0.34 12.26 6.36
CA TYR A 120 1.04 12.56 6.76
C TYR A 120 1.56 11.56 7.79
N PHE A 121 0.80 11.28 8.85
CA PHE A 121 1.25 10.33 9.86
C PHE A 121 1.36 8.89 9.33
N MET A 122 0.51 8.48 8.40
CA MET A 122 0.69 7.21 7.69
C MET A 122 2.05 7.15 7.00
N HIS A 123 2.45 8.21 6.30
CA HIS A 123 3.78 8.31 5.68
C HIS A 123 4.93 8.31 6.69
N VAL A 124 4.76 8.92 7.85
CA VAL A 124 5.71 8.78 8.97
C VAL A 124 5.84 7.30 9.38
N LEU A 125 4.71 6.59 9.53
CA LEU A 125 4.71 5.16 9.87
C LEU A 125 5.28 4.28 8.74
N SER A 126 5.06 4.63 7.47
CA SER A 126 5.69 3.97 6.31
C SER A 126 7.20 4.16 6.30
N LEU A 127 7.71 5.35 6.65
CA LEU A 127 9.15 5.52 6.82
C LEU A 127 9.67 4.67 7.98
N MET A 128 8.92 4.58 9.08
CA MET A 128 9.28 3.74 10.23
C MET A 128 9.36 2.26 9.88
N SER A 129 8.49 1.74 9.00
CA SER A 129 8.49 0.32 8.61
C SER A 129 9.84 -0.09 7.98
N LEU A 130 10.48 0.79 7.21
CA LEU A 130 11.82 0.56 6.65
C LEU A 130 12.93 0.53 7.72
N ARG A 131 12.66 1.08 8.91
CA ARG A 131 13.64 1.24 9.99
C ARG A 131 13.39 0.31 11.19
N VAL A 132 12.52 -0.69 11.07
CA VAL A 132 12.23 -1.62 12.19
C VAL A 132 13.46 -2.43 12.64
N TRP A 133 14.48 -2.55 11.78
CA TRP A 133 15.77 -3.18 12.12
C TRP A 133 16.76 -2.22 12.81
N ASP A 134 16.43 -0.94 12.93
CA ASP A 134 17.29 0.06 13.57
C ASP A 134 17.25 -0.05 15.10
N ASN A 135 18.05 -0.99 15.61
CA ASN A 135 18.24 -1.33 17.02
C ASN A 135 17.06 -2.10 17.64
N GLY A 136 17.41 -3.09 18.47
CA GLY A 136 16.45 -3.96 19.16
C GLY A 136 15.98 -5.13 18.30
N ASP A 137 14.88 -5.78 18.73
CA ASP A 137 14.24 -6.87 18.00
C ASP A 137 13.28 -6.32 16.96
N ALA A 138 13.56 -6.59 15.67
CA ALA A 138 12.73 -6.15 14.55
C ALA A 138 11.27 -6.66 14.65
N ASN A 139 11.05 -7.86 15.20
CA ASN A 139 9.71 -8.39 15.40
C ASN A 139 8.95 -7.59 16.46
N ALA A 140 9.61 -7.23 17.56
CA ALA A 140 9.04 -6.35 18.57
C ALA A 140 8.77 -4.95 18.02
N ASN A 141 9.64 -4.42 17.17
CA ASN A 141 9.47 -3.13 16.54
C ASN A 141 8.29 -3.11 15.54
N LEU A 142 8.08 -4.18 14.76
CA LEU A 142 6.88 -4.33 13.92
C LEU A 142 5.60 -4.34 14.75
N ARG A 143 5.55 -5.09 15.86
CA ARG A 143 4.38 -5.08 16.77
C ARG A 143 4.10 -3.68 17.35
N ARG A 144 5.14 -2.93 17.71
CA ARG A 144 4.98 -1.53 18.15
C ARG A 144 4.46 -0.65 17.03
N LEU A 145 4.84 -0.92 15.77
CA LEU A 145 4.32 -0.20 14.62
C LEU A 145 2.84 -0.53 14.37
N ASP A 146 2.42 -1.78 14.56
CA ASP A 146 1.00 -2.18 14.54
C ASP A 146 0.18 -1.42 15.60
N GLU A 147 0.71 -1.26 16.81
CA GLU A 147 0.05 -0.47 17.86
C GLU A 147 -0.12 1.00 17.45
N LEU A 148 0.90 1.62 16.86
CA LEU A 148 0.81 2.99 16.34
C LEU A 148 -0.20 3.10 15.19
N LEU A 149 -0.22 2.12 14.29
CA LEU A 149 -1.18 2.05 13.20
C LEU A 149 -2.62 1.88 13.72
N ALA A 150 -2.82 1.09 14.77
CA ALA A 150 -4.10 0.95 15.45
C ALA A 150 -4.55 2.29 16.08
N HIS A 151 -3.63 3.07 16.66
CA HIS A 151 -3.93 4.41 17.14
C HIS A 151 -4.24 5.40 16.01
N LEU A 152 -3.52 5.33 14.89
CA LEU A 152 -3.79 6.14 13.70
C LEU A 152 -5.24 5.96 13.25
N HIS A 153 -5.68 4.71 13.12
CA HIS A 153 -7.05 4.35 12.72
C HIS A 153 -8.09 4.34 13.84
N GLY A 154 -7.69 4.66 15.07
CA GLY A 154 -8.55 4.59 16.25
C GLY A 154 -9.60 5.72 16.30
N PRO A 155 -10.37 5.82 17.40
CA PRO A 155 -11.43 6.82 17.55
C PRO A 155 -11.00 8.28 17.42
N ASN A 156 -9.71 8.57 17.65
CA ASN A 156 -9.12 9.91 17.51
C ASN A 156 -8.60 10.18 16.08
N GLY A 157 -8.73 9.23 15.15
CA GLY A 157 -8.37 9.40 13.75
C GLY A 157 -9.50 9.97 12.91
N SER A 158 -9.19 10.18 11.64
CA SER A 158 -10.09 10.69 10.60
C SER A 158 -11.15 9.70 10.14
N GLY A 159 -11.03 8.43 10.52
CA GLY A 159 -11.84 7.32 10.00
C GLY A 159 -11.35 6.77 8.65
N GLN A 160 -10.38 7.42 8.01
CA GLN A 160 -9.72 6.88 6.82
C GLN A 160 -8.89 5.66 7.21
N ARG A 161 -9.08 4.54 6.51
CA ARG A 161 -8.21 3.37 6.59
C ARG A 161 -7.16 3.44 5.49
N PHE A 162 -5.92 3.08 5.81
CA PHE A 162 -4.82 3.05 4.84
C PHE A 162 -4.38 1.61 4.56
N VAL A 163 -3.90 0.93 5.60
CA VAL A 163 -3.46 -0.47 5.58
C VAL A 163 -3.92 -1.18 6.85
N SER A 164 -3.89 -2.51 6.90
CA SER A 164 -4.34 -3.28 8.07
C SER A 164 -3.21 -3.57 9.07
N ASP A 165 -1.96 -3.59 8.62
CA ASP A 165 -0.80 -4.02 9.41
C ASP A 165 0.50 -3.32 8.98
N ALA A 166 1.51 -3.43 9.84
CA ALA A 166 2.84 -2.86 9.64
C ALA A 166 3.60 -3.48 8.46
N GLU A 167 3.35 -4.75 8.14
CA GLU A 167 3.94 -5.42 6.98
C GLU A 167 3.47 -4.80 5.67
N THR A 168 2.21 -4.37 5.62
CA THR A 168 1.66 -3.68 4.45
C THR A 168 2.13 -2.23 4.40
N LEU A 169 2.41 -1.58 5.53
CA LEU A 169 3.14 -0.29 5.52
C LEU A 169 4.52 -0.43 4.86
N LEU A 170 5.23 -1.55 5.09
CA LEU A 170 6.50 -1.82 4.43
C LEU A 170 6.34 -1.90 2.91
N LEU A 171 5.34 -2.65 2.46
CA LEU A 171 4.99 -2.74 1.03
C LEU A 171 4.68 -1.36 0.44
N VAL A 172 3.90 -0.54 1.16
CA VAL A 172 3.54 0.81 0.70
C VAL A 172 4.78 1.71 0.61
N ALA A 173 5.69 1.64 1.59
CA ALA A 173 6.91 2.44 1.62
C ALA A 173 7.83 2.18 0.41
N THR A 174 7.73 1.01 -0.22
CA THR A 174 8.52 0.62 -1.39
C THR A 174 7.71 0.56 -2.69
N SER A 175 6.44 0.94 -2.66
CA SER A 175 5.52 0.88 -3.81
C SER A 175 5.54 2.18 -4.62
N HIS A 176 6.75 2.60 -5.00
CA HIS A 176 7.01 3.75 -5.85
C HIS A 176 8.07 3.37 -6.89
N TYR A 177 8.17 4.15 -7.97
CA TYR A 177 9.28 3.98 -8.88
C TYR A 177 10.57 4.45 -8.21
N GLU A 178 11.56 3.56 -8.13
CA GLU A 178 12.90 3.86 -7.63
C GLU A 178 13.92 3.70 -8.76
N PRO A 179 14.79 4.70 -9.00
CA PRO A 179 15.84 4.59 -10.02
C PRO A 179 16.92 3.57 -9.62
N GLU A 180 17.10 3.32 -8.32
CA GLU A 180 18.05 2.35 -7.80
C GLU A 180 17.33 1.17 -7.17
N THR A 181 17.67 -0.05 -7.60
CA THR A 181 16.94 -1.26 -7.20
C THR A 181 17.66 -2.08 -6.12
N HIS A 182 18.89 -1.70 -5.74
CA HIS A 182 19.71 -2.47 -4.78
C HIS A 182 19.05 -2.57 -3.38
N GLY A 183 18.31 -1.54 -2.98
CA GLY A 183 17.56 -1.51 -1.72
C GLY A 183 16.58 -2.66 -1.57
N TYR A 184 15.92 -3.07 -2.66
CA TYR A 184 14.94 -4.17 -2.64
C TYR A 184 15.58 -5.50 -2.25
N ALA A 185 16.81 -5.78 -2.71
CA ALA A 185 17.52 -7.01 -2.35
C ALA A 185 17.94 -7.00 -0.87
N LEU A 186 18.49 -5.87 -0.41
CA LEU A 186 18.88 -5.69 1.00
C LEU A 186 17.67 -5.80 1.93
N LEU A 187 16.54 -5.21 1.56
CA LEU A 187 15.31 -5.29 2.33
C LEU A 187 14.75 -6.72 2.35
N LEU A 188 14.81 -7.45 1.23
CA LEU A 188 14.37 -8.84 1.16
C LEU A 188 15.20 -9.73 2.11
N ASP A 189 16.52 -9.53 2.16
CA ASP A 189 17.39 -10.24 3.08
C ASP A 189 17.07 -9.94 4.56
N ARG A 190 16.73 -8.69 4.87
CA ARG A 190 16.26 -8.30 6.21
C ARG A 190 14.90 -8.92 6.55
N VAL A 191 13.98 -9.01 5.60
CA VAL A 191 12.66 -9.64 5.80
C VAL A 191 12.80 -11.11 6.16
N ARG A 192 13.75 -11.83 5.55
CA ARG A 192 14.03 -13.24 5.87
C ARG A 192 14.52 -13.47 7.31
N THR A 193 14.94 -12.43 8.02
CA THR A 193 15.33 -12.54 9.45
C THR A 193 14.16 -12.39 10.41
N LEU A 194 12.96 -12.05 9.92
CA LEU A 194 11.76 -11.93 10.76
C LEU A 194 11.23 -13.31 11.15
N SER A 195 10.39 -13.37 12.17
CA SER A 195 9.71 -14.62 12.54
C SER A 195 8.68 -15.04 11.47
N PRO A 196 8.34 -16.34 11.38
CA PRO A 196 7.41 -16.84 10.37
C PRO A 196 6.08 -16.07 10.29
N PRO A 197 5.41 -15.68 11.40
CA PRO A 197 4.18 -14.89 11.31
C PRO A 197 4.32 -13.53 10.61
N HIS A 198 5.46 -12.86 10.76
CA HIS A 198 5.76 -11.59 10.08
C HIS A 198 6.09 -11.85 8.60
N GLN A 199 6.88 -12.89 8.30
CA GLN A 199 7.19 -13.30 6.92
C GLN A 199 5.92 -13.63 6.14
N ARG A 200 5.00 -14.38 6.75
CA ARG A 200 3.67 -14.69 6.19
C ARG A 200 2.88 -13.46 5.79
N ARG A 201 2.74 -12.48 6.69
CA ARG A 201 1.97 -11.26 6.42
C ARG A 201 2.59 -10.42 5.29
N ILE A 202 3.93 -10.34 5.26
CA ILE A 202 4.65 -9.72 4.14
C ILE A 202 4.36 -10.47 2.83
N ALA A 203 4.44 -11.80 2.84
CA ALA A 203 4.22 -12.62 1.67
C ALA A 203 2.79 -12.50 1.12
N LEU A 204 1.77 -12.49 1.99
CA LEU A 204 0.37 -12.27 1.63
C LEU A 204 0.19 -10.95 0.86
N GLY A 205 0.69 -9.84 1.42
CA GLY A 205 0.60 -8.53 0.79
C GLY A 205 1.34 -8.44 -0.53
N HIS A 206 2.57 -8.97 -0.60
CA HIS A 206 3.41 -8.92 -1.81
C HIS A 206 2.88 -9.81 -2.93
N ALA A 207 2.43 -11.03 -2.64
CA ALA A 207 1.89 -11.92 -3.67
C ALA A 207 0.64 -11.31 -4.33
N ALA A 208 -0.29 -10.77 -3.53
CA ALA A 208 -1.49 -10.12 -4.06
C ALA A 208 -1.16 -8.82 -4.81
N SER A 209 -0.34 -7.95 -4.22
CA SER A 209 -0.01 -6.64 -4.79
C SER A 209 0.83 -6.73 -6.05
N LEU A 210 1.94 -7.48 -6.02
CA LEU A 210 2.80 -7.66 -7.19
C LEU A 210 2.09 -8.44 -8.30
N GLY A 211 1.18 -9.36 -7.93
CA GLY A 211 0.27 -10.00 -8.87
C GLY A 211 -0.54 -8.98 -9.69
N CYS A 212 -1.20 -8.05 -9.01
CA CYS A 212 -1.95 -6.96 -9.64
C CYS A 212 -1.06 -6.02 -10.46
N HIS A 213 0.11 -5.68 -9.94
CA HIS A 213 1.11 -4.83 -10.60
C HIS A 213 1.59 -5.41 -11.93
N LEU A 214 2.04 -6.66 -11.92
CA LEU A 214 2.59 -7.31 -13.11
C LEU A 214 1.51 -7.61 -14.14
N ARG A 215 0.30 -8.02 -13.73
CA ARG A 215 -0.83 -8.15 -14.67
C ARG A 215 -1.17 -6.81 -15.33
N PHE A 216 -1.13 -5.71 -14.59
CA PHE A 216 -1.28 -4.36 -15.16
C PHE A 216 -0.15 -4.04 -16.13
N GLY A 217 1.10 -4.25 -15.73
CA GLY A 217 2.28 -4.02 -16.55
C GLY A 217 2.21 -4.78 -17.86
N PHE A 218 1.88 -6.07 -17.81
CA PHE A 218 1.74 -6.93 -18.98
C PHE A 218 0.78 -6.32 -20.02
N GLU A 219 -0.43 -5.93 -19.60
CA GLU A 219 -1.43 -5.39 -20.53
C GLU A 219 -1.13 -3.94 -20.94
N ALA A 220 -0.81 -3.07 -20.00
CA ALA A 220 -0.71 -1.63 -20.21
C ALA A 220 0.70 -1.16 -20.61
N ALA A 221 1.71 -1.51 -19.80
CA ALA A 221 3.07 -1.00 -19.95
C ALA A 221 3.85 -1.71 -21.05
N TYR A 222 3.73 -3.04 -21.16
CA TYR A 222 4.55 -3.85 -22.06
C TYR A 222 3.79 -4.37 -23.28
N GLY A 223 2.47 -4.15 -23.34
CA GLY A 223 1.59 -4.56 -24.46
C GLY A 223 1.77 -6.04 -24.81
N ARG A 224 1.70 -6.86 -23.78
CA ARG A 224 1.77 -8.32 -23.79
C ARG A 224 3.14 -8.91 -24.16
N ASN A 225 4.21 -8.13 -24.03
CA ASN A 225 5.57 -8.63 -24.10
C ASN A 225 6.05 -9.05 -22.70
N ALA A 226 6.05 -10.35 -22.44
CA ALA A 226 6.47 -10.91 -21.16
C ALA A 226 7.99 -10.77 -20.92
N GLU A 227 8.83 -10.85 -21.96
CA GLU A 227 10.29 -10.69 -21.82
C GLU A 227 10.63 -9.27 -21.37
N LEU A 228 10.06 -8.26 -22.03
CA LEU A 228 10.27 -6.86 -21.65
C LEU A 228 9.76 -6.57 -20.23
N MET A 229 8.63 -7.15 -19.84
CA MET A 229 8.12 -7.03 -18.47
C MET A 229 9.10 -7.62 -17.46
N ARG A 230 9.62 -8.82 -17.72
CA ARG A 230 10.56 -9.51 -16.84
C ARG A 230 11.84 -8.70 -16.64
N ASP A 231 12.37 -8.13 -17.72
CA ASP A 231 13.60 -7.33 -17.68
C ASP A 231 13.42 -6.04 -16.87
N ASP A 232 12.28 -5.37 -17.03
CA ASP A 232 11.99 -4.08 -16.38
C ASP A 232 11.57 -4.24 -14.90
N ASN A 233 11.05 -5.42 -14.51
CA ASN A 233 10.59 -5.71 -13.15
C ASN A 233 11.59 -6.59 -12.38
N ALA A 234 12.89 -6.40 -12.62
CA ALA A 234 13.96 -7.19 -12.01
C ALA A 234 13.98 -7.11 -10.46
N ALA A 235 13.44 -6.03 -9.87
CA ALA A 235 13.27 -5.89 -8.43
C ALA A 235 12.05 -6.68 -7.90
N ASP A 236 10.95 -6.77 -8.67
CA ASP A 236 9.69 -7.35 -8.20
C ASP A 236 9.68 -8.87 -8.24
N TYR A 237 10.26 -9.50 -9.26
CA TYR A 237 10.26 -10.96 -9.37
C TYR A 237 10.93 -11.69 -8.20
N PRO A 238 12.07 -11.23 -7.65
CA PRO A 238 12.62 -11.80 -6.42
C PRO A 238 11.66 -11.75 -5.22
N TRP A 239 10.94 -10.62 -5.05
CA TRP A 239 9.95 -10.46 -3.99
C TRP A 239 8.73 -11.36 -4.21
N LEU A 240 8.24 -11.46 -5.45
CA LEU A 240 7.11 -12.32 -5.80
C LEU A 240 7.45 -13.81 -5.62
N ARG A 241 8.66 -14.24 -6.02
CA ARG A 241 9.14 -15.62 -5.79
C ARG A 241 9.24 -15.93 -4.31
N TYR A 242 9.86 -15.03 -3.53
CA TYR A 242 9.91 -15.17 -2.07
C TYR A 242 8.51 -15.32 -1.49
N ALA A 243 7.59 -14.41 -1.84
CA ALA A 243 6.23 -14.44 -1.33
C ALA A 243 5.51 -15.76 -1.68
N LEU A 244 5.60 -16.20 -2.93
CA LEU A 244 4.96 -17.45 -3.36
C LEU A 244 5.57 -18.67 -2.68
N THR A 245 6.89 -18.77 -2.57
CA THR A 245 7.55 -19.88 -1.86
C THR A 245 7.11 -19.91 -0.40
N THR A 246 7.14 -18.79 0.31
CA THR A 246 6.70 -18.71 1.71
C THR A 246 5.24 -19.16 1.87
N LEU A 247 4.32 -18.69 1.02
CA LEU A 247 2.91 -19.05 1.13
C LEU A 247 2.65 -20.52 0.78
N LEU A 248 3.36 -21.07 -0.21
CA LEU A 248 3.24 -22.47 -0.61
C LEU A 248 3.73 -23.41 0.50
N GLU A 249 4.85 -23.08 1.15
CA GLU A 249 5.42 -23.87 2.25
C GLU A 249 4.49 -23.90 3.48
N GLU A 250 3.69 -22.86 3.70
CA GLU A 250 2.73 -22.78 4.81
C GLU A 250 1.41 -23.52 4.57
N LEU A 251 1.13 -23.95 3.33
CA LEU A 251 -0.17 -24.56 3.00
C LEU A 251 -0.48 -25.82 3.81
N ASP A 252 0.53 -26.63 4.12
CA ASP A 252 0.33 -27.87 4.87
C ASP A 252 0.09 -27.63 6.37
N GLU A 253 0.60 -26.52 6.90
CA GLU A 253 0.46 -26.15 8.31
C GLU A 253 -0.85 -25.41 8.59
N GLU A 254 -1.47 -24.82 7.56
CA GLU A 254 -2.71 -24.06 7.71
C GLU A 254 -3.96 -24.95 7.62
N HIS A 255 -4.58 -25.15 8.79
CA HIS A 255 -5.78 -25.96 8.95
C HIS A 255 -7.05 -25.13 9.16
N ASP A 256 -6.94 -23.82 9.45
CA ASP A 256 -8.11 -22.95 9.52
C ASP A 256 -8.64 -22.68 8.09
N PRO A 257 -9.89 -23.04 7.76
CA PRO A 257 -10.40 -22.91 6.39
C PRO A 257 -10.42 -21.46 5.87
N VAL A 258 -10.59 -20.47 6.75
CA VAL A 258 -10.63 -19.06 6.36
C VAL A 258 -9.21 -18.57 6.03
N ALA A 259 -8.25 -18.86 6.90
CA ALA A 259 -6.85 -18.51 6.69
C ALA A 259 -6.25 -19.27 5.49
N ARG A 260 -6.61 -20.55 5.29
CA ARG A 260 -6.22 -21.32 4.11
C ARG A 260 -6.77 -20.69 2.83
N ARG A 261 -8.07 -20.31 2.82
CA ARG A 261 -8.66 -19.62 1.67
C ARG A 261 -7.87 -18.36 1.32
N ALA A 262 -7.53 -17.53 2.31
CA ALA A 262 -6.75 -16.31 2.08
C ALA A 262 -5.33 -16.61 1.55
N LEU A 263 -4.67 -17.67 2.01
CA LEU A 263 -3.39 -18.12 1.46
C LEU A 263 -3.52 -18.50 -0.02
N VAL A 264 -4.50 -19.34 -0.37
CA VAL A 264 -4.69 -19.79 -1.75
C VAL A 264 -5.08 -18.62 -2.66
N GLU A 265 -5.89 -17.67 -2.20
CA GLU A 265 -6.20 -16.46 -2.96
C GLU A 265 -4.94 -15.64 -3.26
N ALA A 266 -4.08 -15.42 -2.26
CA ALA A 266 -2.83 -14.69 -2.46
C ALA A 266 -1.89 -15.43 -3.42
N ILE A 267 -1.81 -16.77 -3.33
CA ILE A 267 -1.06 -17.60 -4.27
C ILE A 267 -1.62 -17.48 -5.70
N ALA A 268 -2.95 -17.53 -5.88
CA ALA A 268 -3.59 -17.28 -7.17
C ALA A 268 -3.26 -15.88 -7.69
N GLY A 269 -3.33 -14.88 -6.82
CA GLY A 269 -2.95 -13.49 -7.07
C GLY A 269 -1.53 -13.37 -7.63
N GLY A 270 -0.56 -14.02 -6.98
CA GLY A 270 0.83 -13.98 -7.42
C GLY A 270 1.12 -14.81 -8.67
N LEU A 271 0.66 -16.07 -8.73
CA LEU A 271 0.94 -16.97 -9.86
C LEU A 271 0.36 -16.46 -11.18
N THR A 272 -0.84 -15.88 -11.16
CA THR A 272 -1.54 -15.41 -12.37
C THR A 272 -0.86 -14.24 -13.07
N ALA A 273 0.20 -13.65 -12.49
CA ALA A 273 1.01 -12.65 -13.15
C ALA A 273 1.90 -13.22 -14.27
N ASP A 274 2.51 -14.40 -14.06
CA ASP A 274 3.48 -15.00 -14.99
C ASP A 274 3.73 -16.49 -14.69
N VAL A 275 2.69 -17.32 -14.82
CA VAL A 275 2.74 -18.75 -14.44
C VAL A 275 3.95 -19.48 -15.03
N PRO A 276 4.30 -19.38 -16.32
CA PRO A 276 5.41 -20.16 -16.88
C PRO A 276 6.76 -19.82 -16.27
N LEU A 277 7.03 -18.53 -16.01
CA LEU A 277 8.30 -18.13 -15.39
C LEU A 277 8.34 -18.53 -13.92
N LEU A 278 7.24 -18.35 -13.20
CA LEU A 278 7.17 -18.62 -11.77
C LEU A 278 7.28 -20.12 -11.48
N LEU A 279 6.62 -20.99 -12.25
CA LEU A 279 6.75 -22.43 -12.07
C LEU A 279 8.10 -23.00 -12.54
N ALA A 280 8.81 -22.30 -13.43
CA ALA A 280 10.17 -22.67 -13.84
C ALA A 280 11.23 -22.28 -12.79
N ASP A 281 10.90 -21.41 -11.83
CA ASP A 281 11.76 -21.10 -10.71
C ASP A 281 11.90 -22.32 -9.79
N ALA A 282 13.13 -22.65 -9.40
CA ALA A 282 13.40 -23.86 -8.62
C ALA A 282 12.73 -23.84 -7.24
N GLY A 283 12.62 -22.68 -6.59
CA GLY A 283 12.00 -22.55 -5.27
C GLY A 283 10.48 -22.65 -5.36
N VAL A 284 9.87 -21.83 -6.22
CA VAL A 284 8.41 -21.81 -6.39
C VAL A 284 7.91 -23.14 -6.98
N GLY A 285 8.57 -23.66 -8.02
CA GLY A 285 8.19 -24.92 -8.66
C GLY A 285 8.27 -26.12 -7.70
N ALA A 286 9.33 -26.19 -6.88
CA ALA A 286 9.47 -27.25 -5.88
C ALA A 286 8.42 -27.15 -4.76
N ALA A 287 8.11 -25.94 -4.28
CA ALA A 287 7.07 -25.73 -3.28
C ALA A 287 5.66 -25.96 -3.84
N PHE A 288 5.41 -25.70 -5.13
CA PHE A 288 4.10 -25.89 -5.76
C PHE A 288 3.80 -27.35 -6.09
N ALA A 289 4.79 -28.12 -6.53
CA ALA A 289 4.60 -29.47 -7.06
C ALA A 289 3.83 -30.44 -6.12
N PRO A 290 4.07 -30.47 -4.79
CA PRO A 290 3.31 -31.33 -3.87
C PRO A 290 1.82 -30.98 -3.79
N HIS A 291 1.46 -29.71 -3.99
CA HIS A 291 0.08 -29.22 -3.82
C HIS A 291 -0.68 -29.11 -5.13
N ARG A 292 -0.03 -29.24 -6.29
CA ARG A 292 -0.55 -28.93 -7.63
C ARG A 292 -2.02 -29.30 -7.83
N HIS A 293 -2.39 -30.57 -7.66
CA HIS A 293 -3.76 -31.02 -7.92
C HIS A 293 -4.79 -30.37 -7.00
N THR A 294 -4.48 -30.29 -5.70
CA THR A 294 -5.38 -29.73 -4.69
C THR A 294 -5.49 -28.22 -4.85
N ILE A 295 -4.36 -27.53 -4.96
CA ILE A 295 -4.33 -26.07 -5.03
C ILE A 295 -4.95 -25.53 -6.31
N VAL A 296 -4.77 -26.20 -7.46
CA VAL A 296 -5.40 -25.77 -8.73
C VAL A 296 -6.92 -25.81 -8.62
N THR A 297 -7.46 -26.83 -7.95
CA THR A 297 -8.91 -26.93 -7.69
C THR A 297 -9.38 -25.82 -6.74
N GLU A 298 -8.61 -25.50 -5.70
CA GLU A 298 -8.93 -24.41 -4.78
C GLU A 298 -8.81 -23.03 -5.46
N ILE A 299 -7.82 -22.83 -6.33
CA ILE A 299 -7.60 -21.61 -7.10
C ILE A 299 -8.79 -21.31 -8.01
N ASP A 300 -9.38 -22.31 -8.66
CA ASP A 300 -10.51 -22.12 -9.57
C ASP A 300 -11.73 -21.45 -8.90
N GLN A 301 -11.85 -21.55 -7.57
CA GLN A 301 -12.91 -20.90 -6.79
C GLN A 301 -12.81 -19.36 -6.78
N PHE A 302 -11.64 -18.80 -7.10
CA PHE A 302 -11.41 -17.34 -7.14
C PHE A 302 -11.64 -16.73 -8.52
N ARG A 303 -12.16 -17.53 -9.46
CA ARG A 303 -12.45 -17.08 -10.84
C ARG A 303 -13.29 -15.78 -10.83
N PRO A 304 -12.79 -14.68 -11.41
CA PRO A 304 -13.53 -13.42 -11.44
C PRO A 304 -14.90 -13.56 -12.10
N SER A 305 -15.92 -12.93 -11.50
CA SER A 305 -17.28 -12.88 -12.01
C SER A 305 -17.79 -11.43 -12.11
N PRO A 306 -18.77 -11.13 -12.97
CA PRO A 306 -19.38 -9.80 -13.04
C PRO A 306 -20.22 -9.42 -11.81
N ASP A 307 -20.58 -10.40 -10.97
CA ASP A 307 -21.59 -10.25 -9.91
C ASP A 307 -20.97 -10.05 -8.52
N ALA A 308 -19.64 -10.13 -8.41
CA ALA A 308 -18.93 -9.99 -7.15
C ALA A 308 -17.58 -9.32 -7.32
N TYR A 309 -17.14 -8.62 -6.26
CA TYR A 309 -15.80 -8.08 -6.19
C TYR A 309 -14.74 -9.20 -6.29
N SER A 310 -13.71 -8.99 -7.10
CA SER A 310 -12.55 -9.88 -7.17
C SER A 310 -11.25 -9.07 -7.25
N PRO A 311 -10.27 -9.32 -6.36
CA PRO A 311 -8.96 -8.65 -6.43
C PRO A 311 -8.19 -9.04 -7.71
N LEU A 312 -8.46 -10.22 -8.28
CA LEU A 312 -7.88 -10.66 -9.56
C LEU A 312 -8.37 -9.84 -10.77
N ALA A 313 -9.46 -9.08 -10.60
CA ALA A 313 -9.98 -8.13 -11.58
C ALA A 313 -9.47 -6.70 -11.38
N LEU A 314 -8.67 -6.45 -10.32
CA LEU A 314 -8.04 -5.18 -10.03
C LEU A 314 -6.61 -5.17 -10.58
N PHE A 315 -6.30 -4.15 -11.35
CA PHE A 315 -5.01 -3.94 -12.02
C PHE A 315 -4.55 -2.52 -11.69
N PHE A 316 -3.31 -2.36 -11.28
CA PHE A 316 -2.76 -1.03 -11.00
C PHE A 316 -1.27 -0.98 -11.31
N GLY A 317 -0.76 0.24 -11.55
CA GLY A 317 0.68 0.52 -11.59
C GLY A 317 1.29 0.19 -10.23
N PHE A 318 1.44 1.15 -9.33
CA PHE A 318 1.91 0.85 -7.98
C PHE A 318 0.74 0.72 -7.00
N SER A 319 0.88 -0.14 -5.97
CA SER A 319 -0.16 -0.31 -4.93
C SER A 319 -0.48 1.00 -4.21
N TYR A 320 0.53 1.87 -4.08
CA TYR A 320 0.39 3.21 -3.54
C TYR A 320 -0.61 4.08 -4.30
N ASN A 321 -0.81 3.85 -5.61
CA ASN A 321 -1.81 4.58 -6.39
C ASN A 321 -3.23 4.38 -5.84
N LEU A 322 -3.53 3.22 -5.27
CA LEU A 322 -4.82 2.94 -4.64
C LEU A 322 -5.00 3.80 -3.38
N ILE A 323 -3.96 3.87 -2.52
CA ILE A 323 -3.99 4.68 -1.29
C ILE A 323 -4.10 6.16 -1.63
N LYS A 324 -3.22 6.66 -2.52
CA LYS A 324 -3.23 8.05 -2.97
C LYS A 324 -4.59 8.43 -3.56
N GLY A 325 -5.15 7.58 -4.42
CA GLY A 325 -6.47 7.82 -5.01
C GLY A 325 -7.60 7.82 -3.98
N ALA A 326 -7.59 6.89 -3.01
CA ALA A 326 -8.61 6.83 -1.97
C ALA A 326 -8.56 8.05 -1.04
N VAL A 327 -7.36 8.51 -0.68
CA VAL A 327 -7.17 9.71 0.13
C VAL A 327 -7.61 10.97 -0.62
N VAL A 328 -7.21 11.11 -1.89
CA VAL A 328 -7.64 12.24 -2.72
C VAL A 328 -9.16 12.28 -2.82
N ASP A 329 -9.81 11.16 -3.14
CA ASP A 329 -11.26 11.08 -3.22
C ASP A 329 -11.93 11.43 -1.87
N ALA A 330 -11.45 10.85 -0.77
CA ALA A 330 -11.95 11.14 0.57
C ALA A 330 -11.83 12.63 0.93
N MET A 331 -10.72 13.27 0.58
CA MET A 331 -10.51 14.71 0.83
C MET A 331 -11.34 15.61 -0.10
N LEU A 332 -11.60 15.16 -1.34
CA LEU A 332 -12.47 15.89 -2.26
C LEU A 332 -13.92 15.96 -1.73
N TRP A 333 -14.39 14.89 -1.10
CA TRP A 333 -15.76 14.79 -0.60
C TRP A 333 -15.92 15.03 0.91
N GLY A 334 -14.82 15.06 1.67
CA GLY A 334 -14.86 15.14 3.13
C GLY A 334 -15.39 13.86 3.79
N GLU A 335 -15.31 12.71 3.09
CA GLU A 335 -15.87 11.43 3.50
C GLU A 335 -14.78 10.35 3.46
N PRO A 336 -14.31 9.85 4.62
CA PRO A 336 -13.25 8.84 4.66
C PRO A 336 -13.70 7.48 4.14
N TRP A 337 -12.77 6.75 3.52
CA TRP A 337 -12.96 5.35 3.15
C TRP A 337 -12.58 4.42 4.31
N PRO A 338 -13.52 3.61 4.84
CA PRO A 338 -13.22 2.61 5.86
C PRO A 338 -12.77 1.29 5.21
N ILE A 339 -11.89 1.38 4.21
CA ILE A 339 -11.34 0.24 3.46
C ILE A 339 -9.83 0.40 3.43
N SER A 340 -9.09 -0.60 3.90
CA SER A 340 -7.63 -0.65 3.79
C SER A 340 -7.17 -1.21 2.45
N LEU A 341 -5.89 -0.98 2.11
CA LEU A 341 -5.25 -1.62 0.95
C LEU A 341 -5.36 -3.15 1.02
N ASN A 342 -5.13 -3.75 2.20
CA ASN A 342 -5.27 -5.20 2.39
C ASN A 342 -6.65 -5.70 1.98
N GLU A 343 -7.71 -4.96 2.33
CA GLU A 343 -9.08 -5.33 1.98
C GLU A 343 -9.37 -5.22 0.47
N LEU A 344 -8.64 -4.38 -0.27
CA LEU A 344 -8.68 -4.32 -1.74
C LEU A 344 -7.81 -5.40 -2.42
N LEU A 345 -7.03 -6.15 -1.66
CA LEU A 345 -6.15 -7.20 -2.20
C LEU A 345 -6.69 -8.61 -1.93
N THR A 346 -7.90 -8.73 -1.36
CA THR A 346 -8.51 -10.01 -1.00
C THR A 346 -10.04 -9.98 -1.12
N ASP A 347 -10.64 -11.11 -1.49
CA ASP A 347 -12.07 -11.38 -1.38
C ASP A 347 -12.49 -11.79 0.04
N ALA A 348 -11.50 -12.10 0.89
CA ALA A 348 -11.75 -12.60 2.23
C ALA A 348 -12.52 -11.57 3.09
N PRO A 349 -13.42 -12.04 3.97
CA PRO A 349 -14.04 -11.19 4.97
C PRO A 349 -12.97 -10.52 5.81
N SER A 350 -13.11 -9.22 6.03
CA SER A 350 -12.19 -8.50 6.90
C SER A 350 -12.51 -8.80 8.37
N PRO A 351 -11.51 -9.15 9.19
CA PRO A 351 -11.72 -9.40 10.62
C PRO A 351 -11.92 -8.11 11.42
N ALA A 352 -11.75 -6.93 10.81
CA ALA A 352 -11.84 -5.65 11.50
C ALA A 352 -13.29 -5.34 11.93
N PRO A 353 -13.51 -4.84 13.17
CA PRO A 353 -14.81 -4.32 13.57
C PRO A 353 -15.26 -3.20 12.63
N GLY A 354 -16.47 -3.34 12.06
CA GLY A 354 -17.01 -2.37 11.11
C GLY A 354 -16.42 -2.48 9.69
N ALA A 355 -15.78 -3.61 9.36
CA ALA A 355 -15.33 -3.96 8.02
C ALA A 355 -16.34 -3.56 6.94
N ALA A 356 -15.85 -2.94 5.87
CA ALA A 356 -16.70 -2.55 4.76
C ALA A 356 -17.25 -3.82 4.06
N PRO A 357 -18.55 -3.87 3.71
CA PRO A 357 -19.08 -4.98 2.95
C PRO A 357 -18.40 -5.07 1.57
N PRO A 358 -18.33 -6.26 0.93
CA PRO A 358 -17.68 -6.43 -0.37
C PRO A 358 -18.14 -5.43 -1.44
N LYS A 359 -19.42 -5.06 -1.45
CA LYS A 359 -19.98 -4.05 -2.36
C LYS A 359 -19.30 -2.68 -2.24
N ARG A 360 -18.85 -2.29 -1.03
CA ARG A 360 -18.08 -1.05 -0.85
C ARG A 360 -16.67 -1.16 -1.42
N ARG A 361 -16.04 -2.34 -1.40
CA ARG A 361 -14.72 -2.57 -2.03
C ARG A 361 -14.81 -2.38 -3.54
N GLU A 362 -15.84 -2.96 -4.16
CA GLU A 362 -16.14 -2.75 -5.57
C GLU A 362 -16.41 -1.28 -5.89
N THR A 363 -17.21 -0.60 -5.07
CA THR A 363 -17.49 0.83 -5.26
C THR A 363 -16.21 1.65 -5.22
N LEU A 364 -15.31 1.40 -4.24
CA LEU A 364 -14.02 2.07 -4.19
C LEU A 364 -13.16 1.75 -5.43
N ALA A 365 -13.04 0.49 -5.84
CA ALA A 365 -12.27 0.10 -7.02
C ALA A 365 -12.77 0.79 -8.31
N VAL A 366 -14.09 0.91 -8.49
CA VAL A 366 -14.70 1.63 -9.61
C VAL A 366 -14.43 3.13 -9.51
N THR A 367 -14.59 3.74 -8.32
CA THR A 367 -14.27 5.15 -8.09
C THR A 367 -12.81 5.46 -8.45
N LEU A 368 -11.87 4.62 -8.01
CA LEU A 368 -10.44 4.78 -8.29
C LEU A 368 -10.13 4.63 -9.78
N MET A 369 -10.75 3.66 -10.45
CA MET A 369 -10.63 3.51 -11.90
C MET A 369 -11.17 4.74 -12.65
N ASP A 370 -12.33 5.26 -12.27
CA ASP A 370 -12.92 6.43 -12.91
C ASP A 370 -12.09 7.69 -12.68
N TYR A 371 -11.48 7.83 -11.51
CA TYR A 371 -10.49 8.87 -11.24
C TYR A 371 -9.26 8.73 -12.16
N ALA A 372 -8.69 7.52 -12.26
CA ALA A 372 -7.53 7.24 -13.11
C ALA A 372 -7.83 7.45 -14.61
N ARG A 373 -9.06 7.18 -15.06
CA ARG A 373 -9.52 7.46 -16.44
C ARG A 373 -9.59 8.95 -16.75
N LYS A 374 -9.95 9.78 -15.77
CA LYS A 374 -9.99 11.25 -15.91
C LYS A 374 -8.59 11.88 -15.87
N ASN A 375 -7.64 11.20 -15.24
CA ASN A 375 -6.26 11.66 -15.08
C ASN A 375 -5.26 10.61 -15.59
N PRO A 376 -5.30 10.23 -16.88
CA PRO A 376 -4.47 9.15 -17.39
C PRO A 376 -3.00 9.56 -17.47
N GLU A 377 -2.10 8.61 -17.26
CA GLU A 377 -0.69 8.77 -17.56
C GLU A 377 -0.40 8.44 -19.03
N LYS A 378 0.70 8.98 -19.56
CA LYS A 378 1.16 8.61 -20.91
C LYS A 378 2.09 7.42 -20.84
N ILE A 379 1.59 6.24 -21.20
CA ILE A 379 2.37 5.01 -21.28
C ILE A 379 2.47 4.61 -22.76
N ARG A 380 3.69 4.49 -23.29
CA ARG A 380 3.95 4.21 -24.72
C ARG A 380 3.22 5.15 -25.68
N GLY A 381 3.14 6.43 -25.30
CA GLY A 381 2.47 7.47 -26.08
C GLY A 381 0.93 7.40 -26.06
N LYS A 382 0.33 6.48 -25.28
CA LYS A 382 -1.11 6.34 -25.13
C LYS A 382 -1.56 6.77 -23.73
N PRO A 383 -2.72 7.43 -23.60
CA PRO A 383 -3.31 7.69 -22.30
C PRO A 383 -3.77 6.38 -21.67
N MET A 384 -3.21 6.03 -20.51
CA MET A 384 -3.50 4.81 -19.77
C MET A 384 -3.93 5.15 -18.34
N PRO A 385 -5.10 4.67 -17.87
CA PRO A 385 -5.46 4.78 -16.47
C PRO A 385 -4.58 3.84 -15.65
N VAL A 386 -3.90 4.35 -14.63
CA VAL A 386 -2.98 3.58 -13.76
C VAL A 386 -3.69 2.68 -12.73
N ILE A 387 -5.03 2.69 -12.74
CA ILE A 387 -5.90 1.80 -11.95
C ILE A 387 -7.05 1.37 -12.86
N VAL A 388 -7.27 0.06 -12.96
CA VAL A 388 -8.34 -0.56 -13.75
C VAL A 388 -9.00 -1.65 -12.92
N TYR A 389 -10.33 -1.59 -12.82
CA TYR A 389 -11.13 -2.69 -12.30
C TYR A 389 -12.07 -3.19 -13.40
N ASP A 390 -11.80 -4.38 -13.91
CA ASP A 390 -12.56 -4.99 -15.02
C ASP A 390 -12.66 -6.51 -14.82
N PRO A 391 -13.80 -7.00 -14.29
CA PRO A 391 -14.04 -8.43 -14.08
C PRO A 391 -13.92 -9.29 -15.33
N LEU A 392 -14.26 -8.77 -16.52
CA LEU A 392 -14.16 -9.54 -17.76
C LEU A 392 -12.69 -9.72 -18.18
N THR A 393 -11.89 -8.66 -18.04
CA THR A 393 -10.44 -8.75 -18.30
C THR A 393 -9.74 -9.61 -17.26
N GLY A 394 -10.09 -9.48 -15.97
CA GLY A 394 -9.63 -10.37 -14.90
C GLY A 394 -9.94 -11.84 -15.19
N ARG A 395 -11.18 -12.14 -15.59
CA ARG A 395 -11.58 -13.51 -15.94
C ARG A 395 -10.80 -14.09 -17.12
N ARG A 396 -10.49 -13.28 -18.14
CA ARG A 396 -9.66 -13.71 -19.27
C ARG A 396 -8.23 -14.01 -18.87
N ALA A 397 -7.60 -13.11 -18.11
CA ALA A 397 -6.24 -13.29 -17.60
C ALA A 397 -6.16 -14.54 -16.70
N PHE A 398 -7.13 -14.71 -15.80
CA PHE A 398 -7.25 -15.89 -14.95
C PHE A 398 -7.40 -17.18 -15.77
N ALA A 399 -8.29 -17.20 -16.75
CA ALA A 399 -8.50 -18.38 -17.60
C ALA A 399 -7.25 -18.75 -18.42
N GLU A 400 -6.44 -17.77 -18.83
CA GLU A 400 -5.15 -18.04 -19.47
C GLU A 400 -4.16 -18.64 -18.48
N ALA A 401 -4.03 -18.07 -17.27
CA ALA A 401 -3.15 -18.58 -16.23
C ALA A 401 -3.48 -20.05 -15.86
N MET A 402 -4.76 -20.40 -15.73
CA MET A 402 -5.19 -21.77 -15.39
C MET A 402 -4.69 -22.83 -16.38
N LYS A 403 -4.58 -22.50 -17.67
CA LYS A 403 -4.06 -23.44 -18.70
C LYS A 403 -2.61 -23.84 -18.48
N HIS A 404 -1.84 -23.00 -17.78
CA HIS A 404 -0.43 -23.26 -17.47
C HIS A 404 -0.25 -23.90 -16.08
N LEU A 405 -1.31 -23.93 -15.26
CA LEU A 405 -1.33 -24.58 -13.95
C LEU A 405 -1.78 -26.04 -14.03
N ASP A 406 -2.71 -26.36 -14.94
CA ASP A 406 -3.19 -27.71 -15.30
C ASP A 406 -2.13 -28.55 -15.99
#